data_AF-A0AAV2I5M3-F1
#
_entry.id   AF-A0AAV2I5M3-F1
#
_cell.length_a   1.000
_cell.length_b   1.000
_cell.length_c   1.000
_cell.angle_alpha   90.00
_cell.angle_beta   90.00
_cell.angle_gamma   90.00
#
_symmetry.space_group_name_H-M   'P 1'
#
loop_
_entity.id
_entity.type
_entity.pdbx_description
1 polymer ?
#
loop_
_entity_poly.entity_id
_entity_poly.type
_entity_poly.pdbx_seq_one_letter_code
_entity_poly.pdbx_strand_id
1 'polypeptide(L)'
;LICSFLTNLPEPACLVAHNGNGQTCFLSFNSRFDFPILISELNNAKQPVPENILCVDSLKGFKGLDGPPKKPEFVNNKRKNRAKNNRKKSYSLPQLYKSIFGQDPTESHAAEGDCKTLLRVIQTNALSFCQWCDKNAEPL
;
A
#
# COMPACT_ATOMS: atom_id res chain seq x y z
N LEU A 1 -23.42 -10.36 0.26
CA LEU A 1 -22.25 -10.94 0.97
C LEU A 1 -21.22 -9.87 1.33
N ILE A 2 -20.62 -9.16 0.36
CA ILE A 2 -19.61 -8.12 0.62
C ILE A 2 -20.17 -6.94 1.44
N CYS A 3 -21.28 -6.33 1.01
CA CYS A 3 -21.86 -5.21 1.76
C CYS A 3 -22.23 -5.62 3.19
N SER A 4 -22.87 -6.78 3.37
CA SER A 4 -23.19 -7.30 4.71
C SER A 4 -21.95 -7.56 5.56
N PHE A 5 -20.83 -7.99 4.97
CA PHE A 5 -19.58 -8.13 5.70
C PHE A 5 -19.07 -6.76 6.15
N LEU A 6 -19.01 -5.79 5.23
CA LEU A 6 -18.50 -4.44 5.51
C LEU A 6 -19.35 -3.69 6.55
N THR A 7 -20.68 -3.80 6.48
CA THR A 7 -21.59 -3.14 7.44
C THR A 7 -21.58 -3.76 8.83
N ASN A 8 -21.01 -4.95 9.01
CA ASN A 8 -20.90 -5.61 10.32
C ASN A 8 -19.55 -5.34 11.00
N LEU A 9 -18.65 -4.59 10.38
CA LEU A 9 -17.37 -4.20 10.99
C LEU A 9 -17.59 -3.04 11.99
N PRO A 10 -16.82 -2.98 13.09
CA PRO A 10 -16.84 -1.82 13.98
C PRO A 10 -16.52 -0.53 13.21
N GLU A 11 -17.33 0.51 13.42
CA GLU A 11 -17.19 1.78 12.71
C GLU A 11 -16.23 2.75 13.42
N PRO A 12 -15.48 3.58 12.66
CA PRO A 12 -15.29 3.50 11.20
C PRO A 12 -14.32 2.36 10.83
N ALA A 13 -14.60 1.65 9.74
CA ALA A 13 -13.71 0.61 9.22
C ALA A 13 -12.89 1.14 8.03
N CYS A 14 -11.58 0.83 8.00
CA CYS A 14 -10.66 1.28 6.97
C CYS A 14 -10.07 0.09 6.19
N LEU A 15 -10.34 0.03 4.89
CA LEU A 15 -9.77 -0.95 3.98
C LEU A 15 -8.32 -0.56 3.64
N VAL A 16 -7.42 -1.53 3.73
CA VAL A 16 -6.01 -1.33 3.41
C VAL A 16 -5.65 -2.21 2.23
N ALA A 17 -5.18 -1.60 1.15
CA ALA A 17 -4.69 -2.31 -0.03
C ALA A 17 -3.32 -1.78 -0.45
N HIS A 18 -2.52 -2.61 -1.13
CA HIS A 18 -1.20 -2.22 -1.59
C HIS A 18 -1.24 -1.79 -3.05
N ASN A 19 -1.04 -0.50 -3.30
CA ASN A 19 -1.33 0.13 -4.59
C ASN A 19 -2.84 0.08 -4.93
N GLY A 20 -3.72 0.13 -3.92
CA GLY A 20 -5.17 -0.06 -4.07
C GLY A 20 -5.87 0.98 -4.94
N ASN A 21 -5.38 2.22 -4.93
CA ASN A 21 -5.83 3.28 -5.84
C ASN A 21 -5.33 3.05 -7.28
N GLY A 22 -4.18 2.38 -7.40
CA GLY A 22 -3.41 2.22 -8.61
C GLY A 22 -2.51 3.43 -8.94
N GLN A 23 -1.64 3.28 -9.95
CA GLN A 23 -0.70 4.34 -10.32
C GLN A 23 -1.37 5.36 -11.25
N THR A 24 -1.55 6.58 -10.76
CA THR A 24 -1.81 7.74 -11.63
C THR A 24 -0.50 8.14 -12.31
N CYS A 25 -0.11 7.40 -13.35
CA CYS A 25 0.91 7.88 -14.27
C CYS A 25 0.25 8.93 -15.18
N PHE A 26 0.82 10.14 -15.26
CA PHE A 26 0.34 11.24 -16.13
C PHE A 26 0.21 10.86 -17.63
N LEU A 27 0.72 9.68 -18.02
CA LEU A 27 0.67 9.12 -19.37
C LEU A 27 -0.07 7.78 -19.47
N SER A 28 -0.60 7.24 -18.36
CA SER A 28 -1.39 6.00 -18.34
C SER A 28 -2.58 6.19 -17.40
N PHE A 29 -3.71 6.53 -17.98
CA PHE A 29 -4.94 6.90 -17.29
C PHE A 29 -5.69 5.71 -16.66
N ASN A 30 -5.09 4.50 -16.60
CA ASN A 30 -5.86 3.29 -16.32
C ASN A 30 -5.09 2.17 -15.61
N SER A 31 -4.23 2.50 -14.65
CA SER A 31 -3.88 1.51 -13.62
C SER A 31 -4.90 1.62 -12.51
N ARG A 32 -6.09 1.03 -12.70
CA ARG A 32 -7.07 0.80 -11.62
C ARG A 32 -6.68 -0.47 -10.88
N PHE A 33 -6.87 -0.48 -9.56
CA PHE A 33 -6.56 -1.65 -8.74
C PHE A 33 -7.69 -1.90 -7.74
N ASP A 34 -7.40 -2.40 -6.54
CA ASP A 34 -8.38 -2.93 -5.60
C ASP A 34 -9.62 -2.05 -5.40
N PHE A 35 -9.47 -0.75 -5.09
CA PHE A 35 -10.62 0.09 -4.72
C PHE A 35 -11.51 0.43 -5.92
N PRO A 36 -10.99 0.96 -7.05
CA PRO A 36 -11.85 1.21 -8.22
C PRO A 36 -12.48 -0.07 -8.80
N ILE A 37 -11.80 -1.21 -8.72
CA ILE A 37 -12.36 -2.51 -9.13
C ILE A 37 -13.51 -2.90 -8.20
N LEU A 38 -13.31 -2.83 -6.87
CA LEU A 38 -14.35 -3.15 -5.89
C LEU A 38 -15.60 -2.28 -6.08
N ILE A 39 -15.43 -0.97 -6.24
CA ILE A 39 -16.54 -0.04 -6.48
C ILE A 39 -17.26 -0.38 -7.79
N SER A 40 -16.51 -0.66 -8.86
CA SER A 40 -17.07 -1.06 -10.15
C SER A 40 -17.91 -2.34 -10.01
N GLU A 41 -17.43 -3.34 -9.29
CA GLU A 41 -18.17 -4.59 -9.08
C GLU A 41 -19.42 -4.41 -8.20
N LEU A 42 -19.35 -3.55 -7.17
CA LEU A 42 -20.54 -3.18 -6.36
C LEU A 42 -21.59 -2.49 -7.23
N ASN A 43 -21.17 -1.53 -8.06
CA ASN A 43 -22.06 -0.82 -8.98
C ASN A 43 -22.68 -1.77 -10.02
N ASN A 44 -21.89 -2.66 -10.60
CA ASN A 44 -22.37 -3.69 -11.54
C ASN A 44 -23.41 -4.62 -10.88
N ALA A 45 -23.21 -4.95 -9.59
CA ALA A 45 -24.14 -5.71 -8.78
C ALA A 45 -25.33 -4.89 -8.24
N LYS A 46 -25.44 -3.60 -8.59
CA LYS A 46 -26.45 -2.64 -8.09
C LYS A 46 -26.50 -2.58 -6.56
N GLN A 47 -25.34 -2.75 -5.91
CA GLN A 47 -25.18 -2.62 -4.48
C GLN A 47 -24.64 -1.21 -4.15
N PRO A 48 -25.07 -0.60 -3.05
CA PRO A 48 -24.51 0.68 -2.62
C PRO A 48 -23.06 0.51 -2.16
N VAL A 49 -22.23 1.51 -2.44
CA VAL A 49 -20.92 1.65 -1.79
C VAL A 49 -21.16 2.13 -0.35
N PRO A 50 -20.68 1.42 0.68
CA PRO A 50 -20.93 1.82 2.05
C PRO A 50 -20.25 3.16 2.40
N GLU A 51 -21.01 4.14 2.88
CA GLU A 51 -20.52 5.50 3.18
C GLU A 51 -19.60 5.56 4.42
N ASN A 52 -19.71 4.58 5.31
CA ASN A 52 -18.95 4.45 6.55
C ASN A 52 -17.62 3.70 6.38
N ILE A 53 -17.29 3.26 5.17
CA ILE A 53 -16.05 2.56 4.86
C ILE A 53 -15.02 3.54 4.30
N LEU A 54 -13.88 3.58 4.97
CA LEU A 54 -12.72 4.33 4.54
C LEU A 54 -11.75 3.41 3.80
N CYS A 55 -10.79 3.98 3.08
CA CYS A 55 -9.73 3.24 2.42
C CYS A 55 -8.38 3.97 2.50
N VAL A 56 -7.29 3.21 2.48
CA VAL A 56 -5.92 3.73 2.39
C VAL A 56 -5.04 2.88 1.48
N ASP A 57 -4.13 3.55 0.78
CA ASP A 57 -3.10 2.89 -0.01
C ASP A 57 -1.81 2.72 0.81
N SER A 58 -1.53 1.47 1.21
CA SER A 58 -0.32 1.14 1.99
C SER A 58 0.98 1.49 1.27
N LEU A 59 1.00 1.54 -0.08
CA LEU A 59 2.18 1.98 -0.83
C LEU A 59 2.53 3.43 -0.52
N LYS A 60 1.52 4.30 -0.39
CA LYS A 60 1.69 5.70 0.04
C LYS A 60 2.10 5.74 1.52
N GLY A 61 1.47 4.92 2.36
CA GLY A 61 1.80 4.80 3.79
C GLY A 61 3.27 4.46 4.05
N PHE A 62 3.77 3.38 3.43
CA PHE A 62 5.16 2.97 3.61
C PHE A 62 6.16 4.01 3.10
N LYS A 63 5.87 4.69 1.97
CA LYS A 63 6.70 5.80 1.48
C LYS A 63 6.69 6.99 2.42
N GLY A 64 5.54 7.34 2.99
CA GLY A 64 5.41 8.45 3.93
C GLY A 64 6.16 8.19 5.24
N LEU A 65 6.11 6.96 5.73
CA LEU A 65 6.78 6.54 6.96
C LEU A 65 8.31 6.44 6.83
N ASP A 66 8.82 6.06 5.65
CA ASP A 66 10.27 6.04 5.38
C ASP A 66 10.88 7.46 5.23
N GLY A 67 10.04 8.50 5.16
CA GLY A 67 10.45 9.88 4.98
C GLY A 67 10.93 10.20 3.55
N PRO A 68 11.21 11.48 3.25
CA PRO A 68 11.75 11.87 1.96
C PRO A 68 13.10 11.18 1.71
N PRO A 69 13.46 10.89 0.45
CA PRO A 69 14.78 10.37 0.13
C PRO A 69 15.83 11.33 0.70
N LYS A 70 16.76 10.80 1.51
CA LYS A 70 17.89 11.58 2.04
C LYS A 70 18.55 12.28 0.85
N LYS A 71 18.58 13.62 0.86
CA LYS A 71 19.29 14.38 -0.17
C LYS A 71 20.72 13.84 -0.20
N PRO A 72 21.32 13.61 -1.38
CA PRO A 72 22.74 13.29 -1.42
C PRO A 72 23.47 14.47 -0.77
N GLU A 73 24.05 14.25 0.40
CA GLU A 73 25.00 15.19 0.97
C GLU A 73 26.09 15.37 -0.07
N PHE A 74 26.33 16.60 -0.50
CA PHE A 74 27.40 16.95 -1.41
C PHE A 74 28.74 16.76 -0.70
N VAL A 75 29.16 15.50 -0.52
CA VAL A 75 30.48 15.17 -0.02
C VAL A 75 31.43 15.24 -1.21
N ASN A 76 32.13 16.37 -1.32
CA ASN A 76 33.26 16.56 -2.23
C ASN A 76 34.37 15.57 -1.86
N ASN A 77 34.37 14.37 -2.44
CA ASN A 77 35.54 13.50 -2.38
C ASN A 77 35.85 12.85 -3.73
N LYS A 78 37.00 13.27 -4.26
CA LYS A 78 37.62 12.82 -5.49
C LYS A 78 37.87 11.30 -5.44
N ARG A 79 37.43 10.62 -6.50
CA ARG A 79 37.98 9.37 -7.07
C ARG A 79 38.11 8.17 -6.11
N LYS A 80 37.13 7.26 -6.20
CA LYS A 80 37.34 5.81 -6.43
C LYS A 80 36.02 5.17 -6.85
N ASN A 81 36.06 4.39 -7.93
CA ASN A 81 34.94 3.62 -8.47
C ASN A 81 34.18 2.86 -7.38
N ARG A 82 32.94 3.28 -7.12
CA ARG A 82 31.87 2.44 -6.58
C ARG A 82 30.57 2.97 -7.15
N ALA A 83 30.14 2.39 -8.27
CA ALA A 83 28.77 2.43 -8.77
C ALA A 83 27.83 1.69 -7.78
N LYS A 84 27.83 2.11 -6.52
CA LYS A 84 27.01 1.54 -5.44
C LYS A 84 25.74 2.37 -5.36
N ASN A 85 24.78 1.95 -6.19
CA ASN A 85 23.35 1.98 -5.91
C ASN A 85 22.74 3.33 -5.50
N ASN A 86 22.53 4.20 -6.49
CA ASN A 86 21.38 5.12 -6.47
C ASN A 86 20.10 4.40 -6.97
N ARG A 87 19.97 3.09 -6.72
CA ARG A 87 18.78 2.31 -7.09
C ARG A 87 17.65 2.74 -6.17
N LYS A 88 16.64 3.41 -6.72
CA LYS A 88 15.42 3.80 -5.98
C LYS A 88 14.92 2.59 -5.19
N LYS A 89 14.71 2.77 -3.88
CA LYS A 89 14.09 1.74 -3.02
C LYS A 89 12.76 1.35 -3.66
N SER A 90 12.58 0.08 -3.94
CA SER A 90 11.30 -0.43 -4.41
C SER A 90 10.38 -0.60 -3.21
N TYR A 91 9.12 -0.30 -3.46
CA TYR A 91 8.06 -0.48 -2.48
C TYR A 91 7.04 -1.52 -2.96
N SER A 92 7.39 -2.39 -3.92
CA SER A 92 6.51 -3.52 -4.24
C SER A 92 6.41 -4.44 -3.03
N LEU A 93 5.22 -5.00 -2.78
CA LEU A 93 4.96 -5.82 -1.61
C LEU A 93 5.98 -6.97 -1.41
N PRO A 94 6.36 -7.75 -2.44
CA PRO A 94 7.38 -8.78 -2.27
C PRO A 94 8.75 -8.23 -1.87
N GLN A 95 9.16 -7.07 -2.41
CA GLN A 95 10.46 -6.48 -2.09
C GLN A 95 10.46 -5.82 -0.71
N LEU A 96 9.36 -5.21 -0.27
CA LEU A 96 9.19 -4.74 1.10
C LEU A 96 9.29 -5.90 2.08
N TYR A 97 8.54 -6.97 1.86
CA TYR A 97 8.58 -8.17 2.69
C TYR A 97 10.00 -8.75 2.78
N LYS A 98 10.67 -8.93 1.64
CA LYS A 98 12.05 -9.41 1.57
C LYS A 98 13.03 -8.51 2.31
N SER A 99 12.86 -7.19 2.20
CA SER A 99 13.75 -6.24 2.90
C SER A 99 13.63 -6.29 4.42
N ILE A 100 12.44 -6.64 4.93
CA ILE A 100 12.14 -6.65 6.36
C ILE A 100 12.49 -8.02 6.97
N PHE A 101 12.12 -9.11 6.28
CA PHE A 101 12.20 -10.48 6.81
C PHE A 101 13.35 -11.31 6.24
N GLY A 102 14.09 -10.79 5.24
CA GLY A 102 15.22 -11.49 4.62
C GLY A 102 14.85 -12.67 3.72
N GLN A 103 13.56 -12.94 3.53
CA GLN A 103 13.04 -14.07 2.74
C GLN A 103 11.89 -13.63 1.84
N ASP A 104 11.61 -14.39 0.79
CA ASP A 104 10.47 -14.14 -0.10
C ASP A 104 9.13 -14.57 0.55
N PRO A 105 7.99 -13.97 0.18
CA PRO A 105 6.67 -14.40 0.65
C PRO A 105 6.36 -15.84 0.20
N THR A 106 5.70 -16.61 1.05
CA THR A 106 5.48 -18.06 0.83
C THR A 106 4.34 -18.36 -0.16
N GLU A 107 3.32 -17.49 -0.22
CA GLU A 107 2.08 -17.68 -1.02
C GLU A 107 1.83 -16.50 -1.96
N SER A 108 2.86 -16.05 -2.68
CA SER A 108 2.71 -14.96 -3.66
C SER A 108 1.72 -15.35 -4.78
N HIS A 109 0.85 -14.42 -5.17
CA HIS A 109 -0.15 -14.54 -6.27
C HIS A 109 -1.50 -15.20 -5.91
N ALA A 110 -1.77 -15.44 -4.63
CA ALA A 110 -3.12 -15.71 -4.14
C ALA A 110 -3.63 -14.50 -3.34
N ALA A 111 -4.91 -14.14 -3.48
CA ALA A 111 -5.49 -12.98 -2.79
C ALA A 111 -5.26 -13.04 -1.27
N GLU A 112 -5.51 -14.21 -0.66
CA GLU A 112 -5.26 -14.43 0.77
C GLU A 112 -3.77 -14.32 1.13
N GLY A 113 -2.89 -14.89 0.31
CA GLY A 113 -1.43 -14.85 0.52
C GLY A 113 -0.87 -13.44 0.46
N ASP A 114 -1.36 -12.63 -0.48
CA ASP A 114 -0.98 -11.21 -0.60
C ASP A 114 -1.55 -10.39 0.56
N CYS A 115 -2.78 -10.65 1.01
CA CYS A 115 -3.35 -10.03 2.22
C CYS A 115 -2.55 -10.37 3.49
N LYS A 116 -2.17 -11.64 3.69
CA LYS A 116 -1.32 -12.07 4.83
C LYS A 116 0.05 -11.41 4.77
N THR A 117 0.64 -11.33 3.58
CA THR A 117 1.94 -10.68 3.36
C THR A 117 1.87 -9.19 3.72
N LEU A 118 0.85 -8.49 3.25
CA LEU A 118 0.62 -7.08 3.57
C LEU A 118 0.41 -6.86 5.07
N LEU A 119 -0.44 -7.67 5.70
CA LEU A 119 -0.68 -7.59 7.14
C LEU A 119 0.62 -7.77 7.94
N ARG A 120 1.45 -8.74 7.56
CA ARG A 120 2.73 -9.01 8.23
C ARG A 120 3.73 -7.86 8.07
N VAL A 121 3.75 -7.19 6.91
CA VAL A 121 4.56 -5.97 6.71
C VAL A 121 4.04 -4.84 7.62
N ILE A 122 2.73 -4.59 7.66
CA ILE A 122 2.13 -3.55 8.51
C ILE A 122 2.46 -3.77 9.98
N GLN A 123 2.40 -5.02 10.45
CA GLN A 123 2.67 -5.39 11.84
C GLN A 123 4.07 -4.98 12.33
N THR A 124 5.05 -4.82 11.44
CA THR A 124 6.41 -4.40 11.82
C THR A 124 6.50 -2.97 12.34
N ASN A 125 5.51 -2.13 12.01
CA ASN A 125 5.38 -0.77 12.52
C ASN A 125 3.89 -0.40 12.67
N ALA A 126 3.11 -1.27 13.30
CA ALA A 126 1.65 -1.17 13.35
C ALA A 126 1.17 0.17 13.91
N LEU A 127 1.78 0.64 15.01
CA LEU A 127 1.38 1.88 15.66
C LEU A 127 1.51 3.09 14.73
N SER A 128 2.69 3.28 14.13
CA SER A 128 2.92 4.41 13.22
C SER A 128 2.08 4.30 11.96
N PHE A 129 1.83 3.07 11.48
CA PHE A 129 0.98 2.84 10.32
C PHE A 129 -0.49 3.19 10.62
N CYS A 130 -1.04 2.75 11.76
CA CYS A 130 -2.40 3.12 12.16
C CYS A 130 -2.55 4.63 12.33
N GLN A 131 -1.59 5.30 12.99
CA GLN A 131 -1.59 6.77 13.10
C GLN A 131 -1.51 7.48 11.75
N TRP A 132 -0.84 6.86 10.77
CA TRP A 132 -0.82 7.37 9.41
C TRP A 132 -2.19 7.16 8.73
N CYS A 133 -2.82 6.00 8.90
CA CYS A 133 -4.17 5.73 8.40
C CYS A 133 -5.19 6.73 8.96
N ASP A 134 -5.18 6.99 10.27
CA ASP A 134 -6.11 7.93 10.94
C ASP A 134 -6.08 9.34 10.31
N LYS A 135 -4.95 9.72 9.70
CA LYS A 135 -4.75 11.04 9.07
C LYS A 135 -4.95 11.07 7.56
N ASN A 136 -4.90 9.91 6.90
CA ASN A 136 -4.84 9.81 5.44
C ASN A 136 -5.95 8.92 4.85
N ALA A 137 -6.82 8.35 5.69
CA ALA A 137 -7.96 7.58 5.23
C ALA A 137 -8.96 8.47 4.49
N GLU A 138 -9.40 8.01 3.32
CA GLU A 138 -10.36 8.67 2.45
C GLU A 138 -11.63 7.79 2.36
N PRO A 139 -12.80 8.35 2.05
CA PRO A 139 -13.97 7.52 1.72
C PRO A 139 -13.65 6.54 0.58
N LEU A 140 -14.16 5.31 0.69
CA LEU A 140 -13.96 4.26 -0.31
C LEU A 140 -14.45 4.67 -1.71
#